data_AF-A0A7T8HKM8-F1
#
_entry.id   AF-A0A7T8HKM8-F1
#
_cell.length_a   1.000
_cell.length_b   1.000
_cell.length_c   1.000
_cell.angle_alpha   90.00
_cell.angle_beta   90.00
_cell.angle_gamma   90.00
#
_symmetry.space_group_name_H-M   'P 1'
#
loop_
_entity.id
_entity.type
_entity.pdbx_description
1 polymer ?
#
loop_
_entity_poly.entity_id
_entity_poly.type
_entity_poly.pdbx_seq_one_letter_code
_entity_poly.pdbx_strand_id
1 'polypeptide(L)' 'MPIYDPKEWRLFIDSSKSSLKCVILHNGNVYGAVPIGHSVSLREDYDDIKILLDLINIKSTSGKFV' A
#
# COMPACT_ATOMS: atom_id res chain seq x y z
N MET A 1 23.03 -5.29 -5.67
CA MET A 1 21.79 -4.61 -5.24
C MET A 1 20.76 -5.68 -4.99
N PRO A 2 20.00 -5.62 -3.89
CA PRO A 2 18.90 -6.56 -3.68
C PRO A 2 17.89 -6.40 -4.82
N ILE A 3 17.48 -7.53 -5.40
CA ILE A 3 16.50 -7.57 -6.48
C ILE A 3 15.14 -7.26 -5.85
N TYR A 4 14.42 -6.30 -6.42
CA TYR A 4 13.06 -6.00 -6.01
C TYR A 4 12.15 -7.20 -6.34
N ASP A 5 11.64 -7.88 -5.31
CA ASP A 5 10.59 -8.89 -5.45
C ASP A 5 9.27 -8.31 -4.91
N PRO A 6 8.28 -8.02 -5.78
CA PRO A 6 6.98 -7.50 -5.36
C PRO A 6 6.23 -8.41 -4.39
N LYS A 7 6.55 -9.71 -4.34
CA LYS A 7 5.90 -10.68 -3.44
C LYS A 7 6.28 -10.47 -1.98
N GLU A 8 7.43 -9.86 -1.74
CA GLU A 8 7.90 -9.54 -0.40
C GLU A 8 7.28 -8.26 0.15
N TRP A 9 6.49 -7.52 -0.64
CA TRP A 9 5.84 -6.29 -0.18
C TRP A 9 4.35 -6.49 0.03
N ARG A 10 3.80 -5.92 1.11
CA ARG A 10 2.37 -5.90 1.40
C ARG A 10 1.89 -4.47 1.58
N LEU A 11 0.83 -4.12 0.88
CA LEU A 11 0.13 -2.85 1.06
C LEU A 11 -0.88 -2.97 2.20
N PHE A 12 -0.80 -2.04 3.14
CA PHE A 12 -1.78 -1.83 4.20
C PHE A 12 -2.54 -0.54 3.91
N ILE A 13 -3.87 -0.65 3.86
CA ILE A 13 -4.78 0.48 3.69
C ILE A 13 -5.63 0.56 4.96
N ASP A 14 -5.49 1.68 5.68
CA ASP A 14 -6.38 2.06 6.77
C ASP A 14 -7.27 3.18 6.26
N SER A 15 -8.54 2.85 6.01
CA SER A 15 -9.54 3.82 5.58
C SER A 15 -10.47 4.16 6.74
N SER A 16 -10.59 5.45 7.02
CA SER A 16 -11.57 6.01 7.93
C SER A 16 -12.50 6.97 7.17
N LYS A 17 -13.61 7.38 7.80
CA LYS A 17 -14.54 8.35 7.18
C LYS A 17 -13.88 9.67 6.80
N SER A 18 -12.77 10.03 7.44
CA SER A 18 -12.10 11.33 7.31
C SER A 18 -10.65 11.22 6.83
N SER A 19 -10.10 10.02 6.70
CA SER A 19 -8.72 9.85 6.26
C SER A 19 -8.47 8.53 5.57
N LEU A 20 -7.62 8.54 4.55
CA LEU A 20 -7.09 7.34 3.94
C LEU A 20 -5.59 7.30 4.19
N LYS A 21 -5.10 6.18 4.75
CA LYS A 21 -3.69 5.95 5.02
C LYS A 21 -3.25 4.68 4.32
N CYS A 22 -2.18 4.79 3.55
CA CYS A 22 -1.60 3.67 2.82
C CYS A 22 -0.12 3.53 3.19
N VAL A 23 0.29 2.33 3.59
CA VAL A 23 1.67 2.02 3.97
C VAL A 23 2.08 0.71 3.33
N ILE A 24 3.26 0.65 2.73
CA ILE A 24 3.85 -0.60 2.24
C ILE A 24 4.85 -1.10 3.26
N LEU A 25 4.73 -2.38 3.61
CA LEU A 25 5.63 -3.08 4.51
C LEU A 25 6.35 -4.20 3.76
N HIS A 26 7.64 -4.37 4.03
CA HIS A 26 8.40 -5.52 3.54
C HIS A 26 8.26 -6.70 4.52
N ASN A 27 8.03 -7.88 3.97
CA ASN A 27 7.93 -9.14 4.68
C ASN A 27 9.27 -9.47 5.33
N GLY A 28 9.27 -9.77 6.63
CA GLY A 28 10.50 -9.93 7.41
C GLY A 28 11.15 -8.62 7.88
N ASN A 29 10.48 -7.45 7.68
CA ASN A 29 10.89 -6.14 8.23
C ASN A 29 12.35 -5.75 7.94
N VAL A 30 12.91 -6.29 6.85
CA VAL A 30 14.30 -6.03 6.41
C VAL A 30 14.43 -4.59 5.91
N TYR A 31 13.36 -4.06 5.33
CA TYR A 31 13.25 -2.66 4.93
C TYR A 31 12.22 -1.95 5.80
N GLY A 32 12.43 -0.65 6.01
CA GLY A 32 11.50 0.19 6.75
C GLY A 32 10.13 0.31 6.06
N ALA A 33 9.12 0.62 6.86
CA ALA A 33 7.79 0.94 6.37
C ALA A 33 7.84 2.19 5.47
N VAL A 34 7.18 2.13 4.31
CA VAL A 34 7.10 3.25 3.37
C VAL A 34 5.67 3.79 3.37
N PRO A 35 5.40 4.98 3.93
CA PRO A 35 4.10 5.62 3.81
C PRO A 35 3.90 6.10 2.37
N ILE A 36 2.80 5.69 1.76
CA ILE A 36 2.47 5.94 0.36
C ILE A 36 1.44 7.04 0.19
N GLY A 37 0.45 7.08 1.08
CA GLY A 37 -0.64 8.05 1.02
C GLY A 37 -1.12 8.37 2.42
N HIS A 38 -1.29 9.65 2.71
CA HIS A 38 -1.95 10.15 3.90
C HIS A 38 -2.74 11.39 3.52
N SER A 39 -4.02 11.19 3.21
CA SER A 39 -4.94 12.30 2.97
C SER A 39 -6.00 12.35 4.06
N VAL A 40 -6.17 13.54 4.62
CA VAL A 40 -7.21 13.91 5.61
C VAL A 40 -8.30 14.79 4.99
N SER A 41 -8.15 15.20 3.73
CA SER A 41 -8.97 16.25 3.12
C SER A 41 -9.43 15.91 1.70
N LEU A 42 -8.60 15.20 0.93
CA LEU A 42 -9.00 14.58 -0.33
C LEU A 42 -9.45 13.14 -0.05
N ARG A 43 -10.59 12.74 -0.60
CA ARG A 43 -10.85 11.33 -0.86
C ARG A 43 -9.87 10.92 -1.94
N GLU A 44 -8.69 10.43 -1.55
CA GLU A 44 -7.91 9.61 -2.48
C GLU A 44 -8.83 8.44 -2.83
N ASP A 45 -9.32 8.42 -4.06
CA ASP A 45 -10.23 7.39 -4.48
C ASP A 45 -9.44 6.08 -4.64
N TYR A 46 -10.11 4.95 -4.46
CA TYR A 46 -9.48 3.64 -4.55
C TYR A 46 -8.79 3.43 -5.91
N ASP A 47 -9.21 4.18 -6.95
CA ASP A 47 -8.61 4.23 -8.28
C ASP A 47 -7.21 4.85 -8.28
N ASP A 48 -6.97 5.93 -7.52
CA ASP A 48 -5.65 6.56 -7.44
C ASP A 48 -4.62 5.60 -6.83
N ILE A 49 -5.03 4.90 -5.76
CA ILE A 49 -4.20 3.86 -5.11
C ILE A 49 -3.98 2.69 -6.07
N LYS A 50 -4.96 2.34 -6.90
CA LYS A 50 -4.86 1.26 -7.87
C LYS A 50 -3.88 1.60 -9.00
N ILE A 51 -3.88 2.84 -9.50
CA ILE A 51 -2.89 3.32 -10.47
C ILE A 51 -1.49 3.25 -9.86
N LEU A 52 -1.34 3.70 -8.61
CA LEU A 52 -0.06 3.67 -7.93
C LEU A 52 0.44 2.24 -7.68
N LEU A 53 -0.46 1.31 -7.33
CA LEU A 53 -0.15 -0.11 -7.21
C LEU A 53 0.34 -0.73 -8.52
N ASP A 54 -0.26 -0.33 -9.64
CA ASP A 54 0.14 -0.75 -10.99
C ASP A 54 1.57 -0.25 -11.30
N LEU A 55 1.87 1.01 -10.98
CA LEU A 55 3.20 1.61 -11.13
C LEU A 55 4.28 0.91 -10.29
N ILE A 56 3.94 0.48 -9.07
CA ILE A 56 4.88 -0.20 -8.17
C ILE A 56 4.88 -1.73 -8.43
N ASN A 57 4.01 -2.22 -9.32
CA ASN A 57 3.86 -3.63 -9.70
C ASN A 57 3.64 -4.57 -8.49
N ILE A 58 3.03 -4.05 -7.42
CA ILE A 58 2.67 -4.82 -6.23
C ILE A 58 1.27 -5.38 -6.48
N LYS A 59 1.13 -6.71 -6.44
CA LYS A 59 -0.19 -7.33 -6.55
C LYS A 59 -0.99 -7.01 -5.29
N SER A 60 -2.02 -6.17 -5.43
CA SER A 60 -3.07 -6.03 -4.43
C SER A 60 -3.75 -7.38 -4.23
N THR A 61 -3.28 -8.12 -3.24
CA THR A 61 -3.90 -9.39 -2.86
C THR A 61 -5.06 -9.00 -1.96
N SER A 62 -6.28 -9.01 -2.51
CA SER A 62 -7.52 -8.85 -1.77
C SER A 62 -7.69 -10.02 -0.79
N GLY A 63 -6.94 -9.99 0.31
CA GLY A 63 -7.16 -10.87 1.44
C GLY A 63 -8.44 -10.42 2.12
N LYS A 64 -9.51 -11.19 1.94
CA LYS A 64 -10.66 -11.13 2.85
C LYS A 64 -10.12 -11.43 4.25
N PHE A 65 -10.09 -10.42 5.11
CA PHE A 65 -10.01 -10.65 6.54
C PHE A 65 -11.30 -11.36 6.92
N VAL A 66 -11.18 -12.65 7.23
CA VAL A 66 -12.22 -13.45 7.88
C VAL A 66 -12.42 -12.98 9.31
#